data_AF-A0AAW0RX94-F1
#
_entry.id   AF-A0AAW0RX94-F1
#
_cell.length_a   1.000
_cell.length_b   1.000
_cell.length_c   1.000
_cell.angle_alpha   90.00
_cell.angle_beta   90.00
_cell.angle_gamma   90.00
#
_symmetry.space_group_name_H-M   'P 1'
#
loop_
_entity.id
_entity.type
_entity.pdbx_description
1 polymer ?
#
loop_
_entity_poly.entity_id
_entity_poly.type
_entity_poly.pdbx_seq_one_letter_code
_entity_poly.pdbx_strand_id
1 'polypeptide(L)'
;MLFAFLQRLLSRCIARISTLFWALISVTPSIEPPPDVECGIKGDAQAESEQDVTSSKKAKQEFMAGLSRDAIRKLASRYNEHKPCEIFGEDNGSFNACFFVLFPDDGARWVVRVPIETEFQQPWEKLQSEVATVK
;
A
#
# COMPACT_ATOMS: atom_id res chain seq x y z
N MET A 1 31.71 -2.22 43.49
CA MET A 1 32.79 -3.00 42.85
C MET A 1 32.27 -4.14 41.96
N LEU A 2 31.17 -4.85 42.31
CA LEU A 2 30.65 -5.97 41.50
C LEU A 2 29.90 -5.55 40.20
N PHE A 3 29.25 -4.39 40.18
CA PHE A 3 28.50 -3.91 39.01
C PHE A 3 29.37 -3.45 37.83
N ALA A 4 30.57 -2.89 38.09
CA ALA A 4 31.50 -2.45 37.05
C ALA A 4 32.20 -3.62 36.34
N PHE A 5 32.24 -4.81 36.96
CA PHE A 5 32.82 -6.02 36.36
C PHE A 5 31.83 -6.71 35.39
N LEU A 6 30.53 -6.71 35.72
CA LEU A 6 29.47 -7.26 34.85
C LEU A 6 29.27 -6.44 33.57
N GLN A 7 29.39 -5.11 33.65
CA GLN A 7 29.35 -4.23 32.47
C GLN A 7 30.53 -4.45 31.51
N ARG A 8 31.72 -4.83 32.03
CA ARG A 8 32.90 -5.14 31.21
C ARG A 8 32.86 -6.53 30.57
N LEU A 9 32.09 -7.47 31.12
CA LEU A 9 31.94 -8.80 30.51
C LEU A 9 30.91 -8.80 29.36
N LEU A 10 29.77 -8.11 29.50
CA LEU A 10 28.75 -8.05 28.44
C LEU A 10 29.20 -7.23 27.22
N SER A 11 30.02 -6.20 27.41
CA SER A 11 30.55 -5.38 26.29
C SER A 11 31.59 -6.12 25.43
N ARG A 12 32.23 -7.17 25.98
CA ARG A 12 33.20 -8.00 25.23
C ARG A 12 32.54 -9.12 24.40
N CYS A 13 31.26 -9.41 24.62
CA CYS A 13 30.51 -10.39 23.84
C CYS A 13 29.89 -9.81 22.55
N ILE A 14 29.55 -8.52 22.53
CA ILE A 14 28.98 -7.88 21.33
C ILE A 14 30.06 -7.60 20.27
N ALA A 15 31.29 -7.28 20.71
CA ALA A 15 32.39 -6.96 19.80
C ALA A 15 33.00 -8.15 19.04
N ARG A 16 32.68 -9.41 19.41
CA ARG A 16 33.20 -10.61 18.72
C ARG A 16 32.22 -11.28 17.76
N ILE A 17 30.93 -10.95 17.82
CA ILE A 17 29.96 -11.41 16.81
C ILE A 17 29.99 -10.47 15.58
N SER A 18 30.37 -9.21 15.76
CA SER A 18 30.38 -8.20 14.68
C SER A 18 31.53 -8.30 13.68
N THR A 19 32.64 -8.98 13.99
CA THR A 19 33.78 -9.08 13.05
C THR A 19 33.75 -10.34 12.18
N LEU A 20 32.89 -11.32 12.47
CA LEU A 20 32.72 -12.49 11.61
C LEU A 20 31.59 -12.31 10.58
N PHE A 21 30.66 -11.38 10.80
CA PHE A 21 29.63 -11.06 9.81
C PHE A 21 30.13 -10.10 8.72
N TRP A 22 31.09 -9.22 9.03
CA TRP A 22 31.68 -8.29 8.05
C TRP A 22 32.72 -8.93 7.12
N ALA A 23 33.31 -10.08 7.49
CA ALA A 23 34.25 -10.79 6.63
C ALA A 23 33.56 -11.65 5.54
N LEU A 24 32.25 -11.93 5.67
CA LEU A 24 31.47 -12.68 4.67
C LEU A 24 30.81 -11.78 3.61
N ILE A 25 30.78 -10.46 3.82
CA ILE A 25 30.15 -9.48 2.90
C ILE A 25 31.21 -8.71 2.10
N SER A 26 32.49 -8.83 2.43
CA SER A 26 33.59 -8.11 1.74
C SER A 26 34.13 -8.85 0.51
N VAL A 27 33.25 -9.43 -0.31
CA VAL A 27 33.55 -9.67 -1.73
C VAL A 27 32.89 -8.53 -2.49
N THR A 28 33.64 -7.48 -2.75
CA THR A 28 33.25 -6.43 -3.70
C THR A 28 33.61 -6.92 -5.10
N PRO A 29 32.66 -7.33 -5.95
CA PRO A 29 32.94 -7.36 -7.39
C PRO A 29 33.15 -5.90 -7.83
N SER A 30 34.33 -5.64 -8.38
CA SER A 30 34.64 -4.38 -9.07
C SER A 30 33.71 -4.26 -10.26
N ILE A 31 32.66 -3.46 -10.14
CA ILE A 31 31.74 -3.13 -11.23
C ILE A 31 32.29 -1.87 -11.90
N GLU A 32 32.80 -2.02 -13.12
CA GLU A 32 33.05 -0.91 -14.03
C GLU A 32 31.73 -0.20 -14.39
N PRO A 33 31.75 1.12 -14.68
CA PRO A 33 30.53 1.85 -15.00
C PRO A 33 29.87 1.29 -16.27
N PRO A 34 28.53 1.15 -16.29
CA PRO A 34 27.83 0.56 -17.43
C PRO A 34 27.91 1.49 -18.65
N PRO A 35 28.08 0.93 -19.86
CA PRO A 35 27.83 1.66 -21.09
C PRO A 35 26.35 2.06 -21.17
N ASP A 36 26.16 3.20 -21.79
CA ASP A 36 24.95 3.94 -22.10
C ASP A 36 23.73 3.05 -22.39
N VAL A 37 22.63 3.41 -21.73
CA VAL A 37 21.34 2.70 -21.72
C VAL A 37 20.75 2.63 -23.13
N GLU A 38 20.80 1.45 -23.75
CA GLU A 38 19.95 1.10 -24.86
C GLU A 38 18.69 0.41 -24.33
N CYS A 39 17.52 0.98 -24.61
CA CYS A 39 16.22 0.49 -24.17
C CYS A 39 15.88 -0.83 -24.89
N GLY A 40 16.36 -1.95 -24.33
CA GLY A 40 15.97 -3.28 -24.74
C GLY A 40 14.83 -3.79 -23.87
N ILE A 41 13.58 -3.60 -24.31
CA ILE A 41 12.47 -4.43 -23.81
C ILE A 41 12.74 -5.85 -24.27
N LYS A 42 13.31 -6.68 -23.39
CA LYS A 42 13.22 -8.13 -23.51
C LYS A 42 12.12 -8.59 -22.58
N GLY A 43 10.90 -8.58 -23.12
CA GLY A 43 9.74 -9.14 -22.46
C GLY A 43 9.89 -10.65 -22.39
N ASP A 44 10.47 -11.14 -21.30
CA ASP A 44 10.22 -12.51 -20.88
C ASP A 44 8.81 -12.51 -20.28
N ALA A 45 7.84 -12.77 -21.15
CA ALA A 45 6.47 -13.08 -20.78
C ALA A 45 6.46 -14.39 -19.98
N GLN A 46 6.74 -14.31 -18.68
CA GLN A 46 6.26 -15.32 -17.76
C GLN A 46 4.74 -15.19 -17.74
N ALA A 47 4.09 -16.19 -18.35
CA ALA A 47 2.67 -16.42 -18.25
C ALA A 47 2.33 -16.65 -16.77
N GLU A 48 1.98 -15.57 -16.06
CA GLU A 48 1.14 -15.67 -14.88
C GLU A 48 -0.14 -16.39 -15.32
N SER A 49 -0.50 -17.43 -14.57
CA SER A 49 -1.63 -18.31 -14.88
C SER A 49 -2.90 -17.50 -15.17
N GLU A 50 -3.39 -17.56 -16.41
CA GLU A 50 -4.60 -16.86 -16.87
C GLU A 50 -5.85 -17.12 -15.99
N GLN A 51 -5.86 -18.22 -15.24
CA GLN A 51 -6.94 -18.56 -14.32
C GLN A 51 -6.97 -17.69 -13.05
N ASP A 52 -5.81 -17.29 -12.52
CA ASP A 52 -5.71 -16.53 -11.26
C ASP A 52 -6.13 -15.06 -11.45
N VAL A 53 -5.63 -14.42 -12.51
CA VAL A 53 -5.94 -13.03 -12.86
C VAL A 53 -7.42 -12.81 -13.16
N THR A 54 -8.08 -13.78 -13.79
CA THR A 54 -9.50 -13.69 -14.14
C THR A 54 -10.39 -13.75 -12.89
N SER A 55 -10.00 -14.54 -11.90
CA SER A 55 -10.72 -14.66 -10.62
C SER A 55 -10.68 -13.36 -9.80
N SER A 56 -9.52 -12.71 -9.73
CA SER A 56 -9.33 -11.45 -8.99
C SER A 56 -10.12 -10.29 -9.62
N LYS A 57 -10.12 -10.17 -10.95
CA LYS A 57 -10.94 -9.17 -11.68
C LYS A 57 -12.43 -9.35 -11.41
N LYS A 58 -12.91 -10.59 -11.40
CA LYS A 58 -14.32 -10.90 -11.13
C LYS A 58 -14.69 -10.56 -9.68
N ALA A 59 -13.86 -10.95 -8.72
CA ALA A 59 -14.08 -10.65 -7.30
C ALA A 59 -14.13 -9.13 -7.05
N LYS A 60 -13.25 -8.36 -7.70
CA LYS A 60 -13.30 -6.89 -7.69
C LYS A 60 -14.62 -6.35 -8.23
N GLN A 61 -15.08 -6.83 -9.38
CA GLN A 61 -16.34 -6.38 -9.97
C GLN A 61 -17.54 -6.71 -9.07
N GLU A 62 -17.56 -7.92 -8.47
CA GLU A 62 -18.61 -8.33 -7.53
C GLU A 62 -18.61 -7.48 -6.26
N PHE A 63 -17.42 -7.18 -5.71
CA PHE A 63 -17.27 -6.26 -4.58
C PHE A 63 -17.84 -4.87 -4.91
N MET A 64 -17.44 -4.30 -6.05
CA MET A 64 -17.94 -3.00 -6.53
C MET A 64 -19.46 -2.98 -6.69
N ALA A 65 -20.03 -4.04 -7.28
CA ALA A 65 -21.48 -4.18 -7.47
C ALA A 65 -22.24 -4.31 -6.14
N GLY A 66 -21.59 -4.80 -5.08
CA GLY A 66 -22.16 -4.90 -3.74
C GLY A 66 -22.21 -3.58 -2.97
N LEU A 67 -21.49 -2.53 -3.42
CA LEU A 67 -21.47 -1.24 -2.73
C LEU A 67 -22.79 -0.48 -2.91
N SER A 68 -23.46 -0.19 -1.79
CA SER A 68 -24.72 0.55 -1.81
C SER A 68 -24.46 2.05 -1.91
N ARG A 69 -24.90 2.67 -3.02
CA ARG A 69 -24.89 4.13 -3.21
C ARG A 69 -25.58 4.88 -2.08
N ASP A 70 -26.68 4.33 -1.55
CA ASP A 70 -27.39 4.93 -0.42
C ASP A 70 -26.58 4.89 0.87
N ALA A 71 -25.85 3.81 1.13
CA ALA A 71 -24.96 3.73 2.28
C ALA A 71 -23.82 4.75 2.16
N ILE A 72 -23.22 4.90 0.96
CA ILE A 72 -22.18 5.89 0.70
C ILE A 72 -22.70 7.32 0.91
N ARG A 73 -23.89 7.64 0.39
CA ARG A 73 -24.54 8.94 0.59
C ARG A 73 -24.78 9.22 2.07
N LYS A 74 -25.35 8.25 2.80
CA LYS A 74 -25.58 8.36 4.25
C LYS A 74 -24.28 8.55 5.01
N LEU A 75 -23.21 7.86 4.62
CA LEU A 75 -21.88 8.02 5.20
C LEU A 75 -21.36 9.44 5.00
N ALA A 76 -21.34 9.94 3.76
CA ALA A 76 -20.89 11.29 3.45
C ALA A 76 -21.70 12.35 4.22
N SER A 77 -23.02 12.22 4.21
CA SER A 77 -23.92 13.11 4.96
C SER A 77 -23.61 13.10 6.45
N ARG A 78 -23.48 11.92 7.07
CA ARG A 78 -23.18 11.78 8.50
C ARG A 78 -21.88 12.50 8.90
N TYR A 79 -20.84 12.43 8.08
CA TYR A 79 -19.55 13.07 8.35
C TYR A 79 -19.51 14.56 7.97
N ASN A 80 -20.52 15.07 7.26
CA ASN A 80 -20.69 16.49 6.95
C ASN A 80 -21.94 17.05 7.64
N GLU A 81 -22.07 16.82 8.94
CA GLU A 81 -23.13 17.42 9.77
C GLU A 81 -24.56 17.09 9.32
N HIS A 82 -24.77 15.94 8.69
CA HIS A 82 -26.06 15.50 8.13
C HIS A 82 -26.58 16.37 6.98
N LYS A 83 -25.71 17.14 6.31
CA LYS A 83 -26.07 17.88 5.10
C LYS A 83 -26.57 16.94 4.00
N PRO A 84 -27.59 17.33 3.21
CA PRO A 84 -28.00 16.57 2.04
C PRO A 84 -26.86 16.54 1.00
N CYS A 85 -26.73 15.43 0.29
CA CYS A 85 -25.69 15.27 -0.72
C CYS A 85 -26.11 14.30 -1.82
N GLU A 86 -25.44 14.44 -2.96
CA GLU A 86 -25.69 13.68 -4.17
C GLU A 86 -24.39 13.05 -4.69
N ILE A 87 -24.47 11.80 -5.15
CA ILE A 87 -23.36 11.14 -5.83
C ILE A 87 -23.45 11.49 -7.31
N PHE A 88 -22.47 12.24 -7.83
CA PHE A 88 -22.45 12.70 -9.22
C PHE A 88 -21.48 11.92 -10.11
N GLY A 89 -20.65 11.05 -9.53
CA GLY A 89 -19.73 10.22 -10.28
C GLY A 89 -19.19 9.06 -9.46
N GLU A 90 -18.67 8.06 -10.16
CA GLU A 90 -18.00 6.89 -9.60
C GLU A 90 -16.79 6.56 -10.46
N ASP A 91 -15.69 6.14 -9.84
CA ASP A 91 -14.48 5.65 -10.51
C ASP A 91 -13.80 4.61 -9.61
N ASN A 92 -12.84 3.85 -10.14
CA ASN A 92 -12.07 2.91 -9.34
C ASN A 92 -10.60 2.88 -9.76
N GLY A 93 -9.72 2.96 -8.76
CA GLY A 93 -8.30 2.65 -8.92
C GLY A 93 -8.05 1.15 -8.82
N SER A 94 -6.78 0.78 -8.64
CA SER A 94 -6.41 -0.58 -8.24
C SER A 94 -7.03 -0.91 -6.88
N PHE A 95 -6.76 -0.05 -5.88
CA PHE A 95 -7.03 -0.37 -4.48
C PHE A 95 -8.30 0.23 -3.89
N ASN A 96 -8.98 1.13 -4.61
CA ASN A 96 -10.09 1.90 -4.05
C ASN A 96 -11.21 2.09 -5.06
N ALA A 97 -12.44 1.93 -4.58
CA ALA A 97 -13.65 2.47 -5.20
C ALA A 97 -13.82 3.92 -4.77
N CYS A 98 -14.06 4.83 -5.70
CA CYS A 98 -14.19 6.26 -5.45
C CYS A 98 -15.60 6.73 -5.82
N PHE A 99 -16.30 7.35 -4.88
CA PHE A 99 -17.61 7.97 -5.10
C PHE A 99 -17.47 9.47 -4.93
N PHE A 100 -17.81 10.23 -5.98
CA PHE A 100 -17.74 11.68 -5.97
C PHE A 100 -19.07 12.25 -5.49
N VAL A 101 -19.01 13.01 -4.40
CA VAL A 101 -20.17 13.54 -3.68
C VAL A 101 -20.19 15.06 -3.79
N LEU A 102 -21.35 15.63 -4.13
CA LEU A 102 -21.62 17.06 -4.10
C LEU A 102 -22.58 17.36 -2.95
N PHE A 103 -22.26 18.40 -2.17
CA PHE A 103 -23.16 19.00 -1.19
C PHE A 103 -23.76 20.26 -1.81
N PRO A 104 -25.05 20.27 -2.21
CA PRO A 104 -25.64 21.40 -2.92
C PRO A 104 -25.67 22.70 -2.11
N ASP A 105 -25.76 22.60 -0.78
CA ASP A 105 -25.91 23.75 0.12
C ASP A 105 -24.70 24.70 0.12
N ASP A 106 -23.49 24.15 0.02
CA ASP A 106 -22.24 24.90 0.05
C ASP A 106 -21.36 24.67 -1.19
N GLY A 107 -21.80 23.80 -2.11
CA GLY A 107 -21.07 23.41 -3.31
C GLY A 107 -19.84 22.53 -3.03
N ALA A 108 -19.66 22.06 -1.80
CA ALA A 108 -18.50 21.25 -1.44
C ALA A 108 -18.50 19.93 -2.22
N ARG A 109 -17.32 19.54 -2.69
CA ARG A 109 -17.10 18.28 -3.43
C ARG A 109 -16.17 17.37 -2.65
N TRP A 110 -16.66 16.20 -2.31
CA TRP A 110 -15.92 15.19 -1.55
C TRP A 110 -15.71 13.94 -2.39
N VAL A 111 -14.72 13.15 -2.02
CA VAL A 111 -14.53 11.79 -2.56
C VAL A 111 -14.61 10.82 -1.40
N VAL A 112 -15.57 9.90 -1.44
CA VAL A 112 -15.63 8.77 -0.52
C VAL A 112 -14.85 7.62 -1.15
N ARG A 113 -13.80 7.15 -0.46
CA ARG A 113 -12.90 6.10 -0.95
C ARG A 113 -13.12 4.84 -0.12
N VAL A 114 -13.49 3.76 -0.79
CA VAL A 114 -13.72 2.44 -0.16
C VAL A 114 -12.61 1.50 -0.62
N PRO A 115 -11.79 0.96 0.29
CA PRO A 115 -10.75 0.00 -0.05
C PRO A 115 -11.35 -1.26 -0.69
N ILE A 116 -10.72 -1.75 -1.75
CA ILE A 116 -11.11 -2.99 -2.44
C ILE A 116 -10.30 -4.13 -1.83
N GLU A 117 -10.93 -4.91 -0.95
CA GLU A 117 -10.23 -5.92 -0.13
C GLU A 117 -9.51 -7.00 -0.95
N THR A 118 -10.05 -7.36 -2.11
CA THR A 118 -9.60 -8.51 -2.91
C THR A 118 -8.21 -8.35 -3.53
N GLU A 119 -7.64 -7.14 -3.51
CA GLU A 119 -6.30 -6.87 -4.05
C GLU A 119 -5.20 -6.84 -2.98
N PHE A 120 -5.53 -6.99 -1.69
CA PHE A 120 -4.53 -6.88 -0.62
C PHE A 120 -4.11 -8.24 -0.07
N GLN A 121 -2.81 -8.54 -0.17
CA GLN A 121 -2.18 -9.58 0.65
C GLN A 121 -2.12 -9.18 2.14
N GLN A 122 -2.17 -7.86 2.42
CA GLN A 122 -2.05 -7.22 3.74
C GLN A 122 -2.94 -5.95 3.80
N PRO A 123 -4.27 -6.11 3.94
CA PRO A 123 -5.22 -5.00 3.79
C PRO A 123 -5.02 -3.87 4.79
N TRP A 124 -4.69 -4.22 6.04
CA TRP A 124 -4.56 -3.26 7.13
C TRP A 124 -3.32 -2.39 6.98
N GLU A 125 -2.18 -3.00 6.64
CA GLU A 125 -0.91 -2.32 6.43
C GLU A 125 -1.00 -1.34 5.25
N LYS A 126 -1.71 -1.74 4.19
CA LYS A 126 -1.93 -0.88 3.04
C LYS A 126 -2.86 0.29 3.36
N LEU A 127 -3.93 0.05 4.11
CA LEU A 127 -4.81 1.12 4.60
C LEU A 127 -4.02 2.10 5.48
N GLN A 128 -3.19 1.61 6.40
CA GLN A 128 -2.34 2.44 7.25
C GLN A 128 -1.34 3.26 6.41
N SER A 129 -0.71 2.66 5.40
CA SER A 129 0.21 3.36 4.49
C SER A 129 -0.51 4.47 3.72
N GLU A 130 -1.73 4.23 3.26
CA GLU A 130 -2.54 5.24 2.57
C GLU A 130 -2.90 6.39 3.51
N VAL A 131 -3.42 6.10 4.70
CA VAL A 131 -3.73 7.11 5.73
C VAL A 131 -2.49 7.93 6.11
N ALA A 132 -1.30 7.30 6.15
CA ALA A 132 -0.05 7.97 6.48
C ALA A 132 0.51 8.85 5.35
N THR A 133 0.10 8.63 4.10
CA THR A 133 0.69 9.30 2.92
C THR A 133 -0.22 10.29 2.23
N VAL A 134 -1.54 10.19 2.42
CA VAL A 134 -2.51 11.17 1.95
C VAL A 134 -2.38 12.44 2.81
N LYS A 135 -2.22 13.60 2.15
CA LYS A 135 -2.11 14.93 2.77
C LYS A 135 -3.45 15.64 2.80
#